data_AF-A0A4Q1HL06-F1
#
_entry.id   AF-A0A4Q1HL06-F1
#
_cell.length_a   1.000
_cell.length_b   1.000
_cell.length_c   1.000
_cell.angle_alpha   90.00
_cell.angle_beta   90.00
_cell.angle_gamma   90.00
#
_symmetry.space_group_name_H-M   'P 1'
#
loop_
_entity.id
_entity.type
_entity.pdbx_description
1 polymer ?
#
loop_
_entity_poly.entity_id
_entity_poly.type
_entity_poly.pdbx_seq_one_letter_code
_entity_poly.pdbx_strand_id
1 'polypeptide(L)'
;MRNYQYDEDSAKQAGVSSFIDATGKYIGKFVMAEAITSKKGTEGIEFSFESDDGRTANFLQCWTYNADGEPLYGLKMLNAILCCARLKTMTPKEQMVQGKDGQRKATVFPGIIDRRIGLLLQREEYQKDNGDVGYKFNIYAPFHADTELMASELIEGKTEPQALAKALAGLADKPMQTRKRTSQPARQSENPADDVWGE
;
A
#
# COMPACT_ATOMS: atom_id res chain seq x y z
N MET A 1 -24.87 25.79 -30.98
CA MET A 1 -25.19 24.60 -30.16
C MET A 1 -24.26 23.48 -30.57
N ARG A 2 -23.70 22.73 -29.61
CA ARG A 2 -22.92 21.52 -29.92
C ARG A 2 -23.89 20.34 -30.13
N ASN A 3 -23.60 19.51 -31.12
CA ASN A 3 -24.26 18.23 -31.32
C ASN A 3 -23.42 17.15 -30.59
N TYR A 4 -24.07 16.27 -29.84
CA TYR A 4 -23.41 15.15 -29.15
C TYR A 4 -23.83 13.87 -29.86
N GLN A 5 -22.85 13.16 -30.44
CA GLN A 5 -23.07 11.85 -31.04
C GLN A 5 -22.54 10.78 -30.09
N TYR A 6 -23.31 9.70 -29.96
CA TYR A 6 -22.88 8.51 -29.23
C TYR A 6 -21.63 7.92 -29.89
N ASP A 7 -20.61 7.67 -29.08
CA ASP A 7 -19.38 7.01 -29.47
C ASP A 7 -19.15 5.84 -28.51
N GLU A 8 -19.14 4.62 -29.06
CA GLU A 8 -19.11 3.39 -28.27
C GLU A 8 -17.77 3.23 -27.53
N ASP A 9 -16.66 3.64 -28.14
CA ASP A 9 -15.34 3.53 -27.54
C ASP A 9 -15.14 4.55 -26.41
N SER A 10 -15.67 5.77 -26.56
CA SER A 10 -15.74 6.77 -25.51
C SER A 10 -16.67 6.34 -24.37
N ALA A 11 -17.80 5.71 -24.67
CA ALA A 11 -18.70 5.17 -23.66
C ALA A 11 -18.05 4.03 -22.85
N LYS A 12 -17.24 3.17 -23.49
CA LYS A 12 -16.45 2.12 -22.81
C LYS A 12 -15.38 2.68 -21.88
N GLN A 13 -14.84 3.86 -22.20
CA GLN A 13 -13.85 4.54 -21.35
C GLN A 13 -14.48 5.24 -20.14
N ALA A 14 -15.79 5.49 -20.17
CA ALA A 14 -16.50 6.10 -19.05
C ALA A 14 -16.45 5.17 -17.82
N GLY A 15 -15.78 5.61 -16.76
CA GLY A 15 -15.62 4.84 -15.52
C GLY A 15 -14.39 3.93 -15.47
N VAL A 16 -13.56 3.89 -16.51
CA VAL A 16 -12.27 3.18 -16.48
C VAL A 16 -11.24 4.06 -15.77
N SER A 17 -10.97 3.75 -14.50
CA SER A 17 -9.86 4.34 -13.76
C SER A 17 -8.59 3.53 -14.00
N SER A 18 -7.45 4.20 -14.22
CA SER A 18 -6.12 3.55 -14.20
C SER A 18 -5.62 3.27 -12.77
N PHE A 19 -6.38 3.71 -11.76
CA PHE A 19 -6.03 3.62 -10.35
C PHE A 19 -7.07 2.82 -9.57
N ILE A 20 -6.62 2.12 -8.54
CA ILE A 20 -7.47 1.54 -7.51
C ILE A 20 -8.07 2.69 -6.69
N ASP A 21 -9.39 2.69 -6.52
CA ASP A 21 -10.18 3.77 -5.90
C ASP A 21 -11.13 3.30 -4.79
N ALA A 22 -11.18 2.00 -4.55
CA ALA A 22 -12.03 1.35 -3.55
C ALA A 22 -11.24 0.45 -2.59
N THR A 23 -11.74 0.33 -1.37
CA THR A 23 -11.32 -0.75 -0.46
C THR A 23 -11.69 -2.10 -1.06
N GLY A 24 -10.80 -3.08 -0.98
CA GLY A 24 -11.09 -4.40 -1.53
C GLY A 24 -9.93 -5.38 -1.57
N LYS A 25 -10.21 -6.53 -2.18
CA LYS A 25 -9.26 -7.59 -2.47
C LYS A 25 -8.71 -7.41 -3.88
N TYR A 26 -7.39 -7.39 -4.02
CA TYR A 26 -6.71 -7.26 -5.30
C TYR A 26 -5.62 -8.32 -5.41
N ILE A 27 -5.50 -8.95 -6.58
CA ILE A 27 -4.38 -9.82 -6.93
C ILE A 27 -3.58 -9.13 -8.01
N GLY A 28 -2.26 -9.23 -7.94
CA GLY A 28 -1.37 -8.58 -8.88
C GLY A 28 0.08 -8.72 -8.45
N LYS A 29 0.86 -7.65 -8.65
CA LYS A 29 2.30 -7.63 -8.40
C LYS A 29 2.78 -6.26 -7.96
N PHE A 30 3.86 -6.23 -7.21
CA PHE A 30 4.58 -4.97 -7.00
C PHE A 30 5.39 -4.61 -8.25
N VAL A 31 5.28 -3.36 -8.67
CA VAL A 31 6.04 -2.76 -9.79
C VAL A 31 7.10 -1.78 -9.30
N MET A 32 7.03 -1.39 -8.03
CA MET A 32 8.05 -0.59 -7.33
C MET A 32 8.15 -1.05 -5.88
N ALA A 33 9.38 -1.03 -5.35
CA ALA A 33 9.69 -1.22 -3.94
C ALA A 33 10.94 -0.41 -3.60
N GLU A 34 10.77 0.70 -2.89
CA GLU A 34 11.83 1.66 -2.57
C GLU A 34 11.93 1.90 -1.07
N ALA A 35 13.16 1.96 -0.55
CA ALA A 35 13.37 2.40 0.83
C ALA A 35 13.00 3.88 0.97
N ILE A 36 12.28 4.21 2.03
CA ILE A 36 11.88 5.57 2.37
C ILE A 36 12.23 5.90 3.81
N THR A 37 12.49 7.17 4.07
CA THR A 37 12.69 7.71 5.42
C THR A 37 11.85 8.96 5.57
N SER A 38 11.00 9.02 6.59
CA SER A 38 10.21 10.21 6.91
C SER A 38 11.10 11.35 7.42
N LYS A 39 10.57 12.58 7.47
CA LYS A 39 11.29 13.73 8.06
C LYS A 39 11.69 13.51 9.53
N LYS A 40 10.95 12.67 10.25
CA LYS A 40 11.22 12.31 11.65
C LYS A 40 12.22 11.14 11.81
N GLY A 41 12.81 10.63 10.73
CA GLY A 41 13.75 9.51 10.77
C GLY A 41 13.12 8.12 10.86
N THR A 42 11.79 8.00 10.75
CA THR A 42 11.14 6.67 10.62
C THR A 42 11.45 6.06 9.26
N GLU A 43 11.92 4.82 9.25
CA GLU A 43 12.30 4.06 8.06
C GLU A 43 11.18 3.14 7.60
N GLY A 44 11.09 2.92 6.29
CA GLY A 44 10.10 2.02 5.71
C GLY A 44 10.38 1.68 4.25
N ILE A 45 9.40 1.03 3.63
CA ILE A 45 9.39 0.71 2.20
C ILE A 45 8.11 1.27 1.59
N GLU A 46 8.25 1.97 0.47
CA GLU A 46 7.13 2.37 -0.38
C GLU A 46 6.97 1.38 -1.53
N PHE A 47 5.73 0.94 -1.75
CA PHE A 47 5.38 0.08 -2.86
C PHE A 47 4.46 0.78 -3.86
N SER A 48 4.63 0.42 -5.13
CA SER A 48 3.58 0.57 -6.15
C SER A 48 3.13 -0.82 -6.57
N PHE A 49 1.82 -1.00 -6.64
CA PHE A 49 1.16 -2.26 -6.95
C PHE A 49 0.32 -2.11 -8.21
N GLU A 50 0.40 -3.09 -9.09
CA GLU A 50 -0.44 -3.24 -10.27
C GLU A 50 -1.29 -4.48 -10.09
N SER A 51 -2.60 -4.32 -10.10
CA SER A 51 -3.54 -5.43 -10.07
C SER A 51 -3.65 -6.11 -11.44
N ASP A 52 -4.09 -7.37 -11.46
CA ASP A 52 -4.27 -8.13 -12.70
C ASP A 52 -5.29 -7.49 -13.67
N ASP A 53 -6.17 -6.59 -13.18
CA ASP A 53 -7.09 -5.81 -14.02
C ASP A 53 -6.48 -4.51 -14.59
N GLY A 54 -5.19 -4.27 -14.34
CA GLY A 54 -4.42 -3.14 -14.85
C GLY A 54 -4.50 -1.88 -13.98
N ARG A 55 -5.32 -1.85 -12.93
CA ARG A 55 -5.37 -0.70 -12.02
C ARG A 55 -4.18 -0.69 -11.07
N THR A 56 -3.70 0.51 -10.74
CA THR A 56 -2.55 0.72 -9.87
C THR A 56 -2.91 1.30 -8.51
N ALA A 57 -2.19 0.88 -7.47
CA ALA A 57 -2.15 1.55 -6.17
C ALA A 57 -0.71 1.97 -5.89
N ASN A 58 -0.47 3.27 -5.82
CA ASN A 58 0.85 3.85 -5.58
C ASN A 58 0.94 4.37 -4.14
N PHE A 59 2.17 4.65 -3.69
CA PHE A 59 2.44 5.21 -2.36
C PHE A 59 1.95 4.32 -1.21
N LEU A 60 2.01 3.00 -1.38
CA LEU A 60 1.71 2.05 -0.31
C LEU A 60 2.91 2.00 0.65
N GLN A 61 2.85 2.78 1.72
CA GLN A 61 3.96 2.93 2.67
C GLN A 61 3.88 1.93 3.81
N CYS A 62 4.98 1.22 4.05
CA CYS A 62 5.13 0.25 5.12
C CYS A 62 6.29 0.65 6.03
N TRP A 63 5.98 1.32 7.15
CA TRP A 63 6.96 1.83 8.12
C TRP A 63 7.45 0.73 9.07
N THR A 64 8.74 0.43 9.04
CA THR A 64 9.33 -0.75 9.70
C THR A 64 10.08 -0.42 10.99
N TYR A 65 10.77 0.72 11.06
CA TYR A 65 11.55 1.12 12.24
C TYR A 65 11.33 2.61 12.55
N ASN A 66 11.26 2.97 13.84
CA ASN A 66 11.28 4.37 14.25
C ASN A 66 12.72 4.94 14.20
N ALA A 67 12.88 6.23 14.54
CA ALA A 67 14.18 6.91 14.53
C ALA A 67 15.20 6.30 15.50
N ASP A 68 14.75 5.62 16.54
CA ASP A 68 15.60 4.93 17.53
C ASP A 68 15.97 3.51 17.09
N GLY A 69 15.50 3.06 15.91
CA GLY A 69 15.72 1.72 15.38
C GLY A 69 14.79 0.65 16.00
N GLU A 70 13.76 1.04 16.74
CA GLU A 70 12.80 0.10 17.31
C GLU A 70 11.80 -0.38 16.25
N PRO A 71 11.45 -1.68 16.24
CA PRO A 71 10.56 -2.24 15.24
C PRO A 71 9.11 -1.76 15.40
N LEU A 72 8.52 -1.33 14.30
CA LEU A 72 7.11 -0.93 14.19
C LEU A 72 6.23 -2.08 13.67
N TYR A 73 4.92 -1.90 13.73
CA TYR A 73 3.97 -2.88 13.18
C TYR A 73 4.21 -3.16 11.68
N GLY A 74 4.67 -2.17 10.91
CA GLY A 74 4.98 -2.38 9.50
C GLY A 74 6.11 -3.40 9.27
N LEU A 75 6.99 -3.68 10.24
CA LEU A 75 7.92 -4.80 10.12
C LEU A 75 7.19 -6.15 10.07
N LYS A 76 6.13 -6.32 10.88
CA LYS A 76 5.28 -7.51 10.83
C LYS A 76 4.53 -7.61 9.51
N MET A 77 4.03 -6.47 9.00
CA MET A 77 3.39 -6.39 7.69
C MET A 77 4.34 -6.78 6.56
N LEU A 78 5.57 -6.25 6.56
CA LEU A 78 6.60 -6.59 5.60
C LEU A 78 6.92 -8.09 5.64
N ASN A 79 7.08 -8.69 6.82
CA ASN A 79 7.29 -10.14 6.95
C ASN A 79 6.11 -10.97 6.40
N ALA A 80 4.87 -10.51 6.60
CA ALA A 80 3.70 -11.16 6.02
C ALA A 80 3.69 -11.05 4.49
N ILE A 81 4.07 -9.89 3.93
CA ILE A 81 4.24 -9.69 2.48
C ILE A 81 5.28 -10.65 1.93
N LEU A 82 6.45 -10.75 2.57
CA LEU A 82 7.53 -11.65 2.18
C LEU A 82 7.09 -13.12 2.19
N CYS A 83 6.38 -13.54 3.24
CA CYS A 83 5.83 -14.88 3.35
C CYS A 83 4.86 -15.19 2.19
N CYS A 84 3.91 -14.29 1.93
CA CYS A 84 2.90 -14.45 0.89
C CYS A 84 3.51 -14.40 -0.52
N ALA A 85 4.56 -13.61 -0.74
CA ALA A 85 5.30 -13.53 -2.00
C ALA A 85 6.36 -14.65 -2.17
N ARG A 86 6.43 -15.60 -1.24
CA ARG A 86 7.44 -16.69 -1.21
C ARG A 86 8.87 -16.17 -1.31
N LEU A 87 9.16 -15.07 -0.63
CA LEU A 87 10.46 -14.43 -0.60
C LEU A 87 11.03 -14.46 0.81
N LYS A 88 12.24 -14.99 0.99
CA LYS A 88 12.88 -15.06 2.32
C LYS A 88 13.62 -13.79 2.69
N THR A 89 14.13 -13.05 1.71
CA THR A 89 14.99 -11.88 1.90
C THR A 89 14.70 -10.83 0.84
N MET A 90 14.76 -9.55 1.24
CA MET A 90 14.81 -8.42 0.32
C MET A 90 16.22 -7.83 0.36
N THR A 91 16.98 -8.05 -0.72
CA THR A 91 18.32 -7.50 -0.85
C THR A 91 18.23 -6.08 -1.42
N PRO A 92 18.75 -5.06 -0.72
CA PRO A 92 18.77 -3.69 -1.22
C PRO A 92 19.75 -3.55 -2.38
N LYS A 93 19.42 -2.70 -3.35
CA LYS A 93 20.30 -2.31 -4.45
C LYS A 93 20.16 -0.82 -4.69
N GLU A 94 21.27 -0.11 -4.85
CA GLU A 94 21.23 1.27 -5.30
C GLU A 94 20.97 1.33 -6.82
N GLN A 95 20.00 2.14 -7.25
CA GLN A 95 19.65 2.32 -8.66
C GLN A 95 19.19 3.76 -8.93
N MET A 96 19.39 4.23 -10.17
CA MET A 96 18.74 5.45 -10.65
C MET A 96 17.28 5.14 -11.00
N VAL A 97 16.35 5.89 -10.39
CA VAL A 97 14.91 5.77 -10.60
C VAL A 97 14.35 7.12 -11.06
N GLN A 98 13.25 7.09 -11.80
CA GLN A 98 12.56 8.31 -12.23
C GLN A 98 11.74 8.87 -11.06
N GLY A 99 12.14 10.02 -10.54
CA GLY A 99 11.35 10.81 -9.60
C GLY A 99 10.53 11.90 -10.30
N LYS A 100 9.80 12.68 -9.49
CA LYS A 100 8.99 13.83 -9.94
C LYS A 100 9.82 14.88 -10.67
N ASP A 101 11.01 15.19 -10.15
CA ASP A 101 11.89 16.27 -10.66
C ASP A 101 13.03 15.75 -11.55
N GLY A 102 12.99 14.48 -11.96
CA GLY A 102 14.03 13.84 -12.77
C GLY A 102 14.57 12.56 -12.15
N GLN A 103 15.67 12.05 -12.70
CA GLN A 103 16.28 10.84 -12.17
C GLN A 103 16.94 11.10 -10.81
N ARG A 104 16.72 10.20 -9.87
CA ARG A 104 17.36 10.22 -8.55
C ARG A 104 17.94 8.86 -8.19
N LYS A 105 18.97 8.85 -7.36
CA LYS A 105 19.49 7.63 -6.76
C LYS A 105 18.54 7.16 -5.66
N ALA A 106 18.19 5.87 -5.65
CA ALA A 106 17.33 5.26 -4.65
C ALA A 106 17.83 3.88 -4.25
N THR A 107 17.52 3.48 -3.02
CA THR A 107 17.67 2.08 -2.59
C THR A 107 16.39 1.33 -2.93
N VAL A 108 16.47 0.43 -3.90
CA VAL A 108 15.36 -0.40 -4.40
C VAL A 108 15.49 -1.85 -3.94
N PHE A 109 14.39 -2.59 -4.01
CA PHE A 109 14.34 -4.01 -3.69
C PHE A 109 13.84 -4.84 -4.88
N PRO A 110 14.69 -5.11 -5.89
CA PRO A 110 14.25 -5.72 -7.15
C PRO A 110 13.71 -7.15 -6.97
N GLY A 111 14.12 -7.86 -5.91
CA GLY A 111 13.73 -9.25 -5.69
C GLY A 111 12.23 -9.48 -5.43
N ILE A 112 11.47 -8.44 -5.09
CA ILE A 112 10.01 -8.53 -4.87
C ILE A 112 9.18 -8.09 -6.09
N ILE A 113 9.82 -7.43 -7.06
CA ILE A 113 9.15 -6.93 -8.27
C ILE A 113 8.66 -8.11 -9.11
N ASP A 114 7.50 -7.95 -9.73
CA ASP A 114 6.82 -8.95 -10.57
C ASP A 114 6.43 -10.27 -9.86
N ARG A 115 6.63 -10.37 -8.54
CA ARG A 115 6.11 -11.50 -7.76
C ARG A 115 4.62 -11.36 -7.57
N ARG A 116 3.87 -12.44 -7.87
CA ARG A 116 2.44 -12.49 -7.63
C ARG A 116 2.12 -12.44 -6.14
N ILE A 117 1.20 -11.57 -5.76
CA ILE A 117 0.73 -11.38 -4.40
C ILE A 117 -0.73 -10.93 -4.41
N GLY A 118 -1.46 -11.32 -3.37
CA GLY A 118 -2.76 -10.77 -3.05
C GLY A 118 -2.67 -9.72 -1.95
N LEU A 119 -3.36 -8.60 -2.11
CA LEU A 119 -3.46 -7.53 -1.11
C LEU A 119 -4.93 -7.23 -0.81
N LEU A 120 -5.23 -7.11 0.48
CA LEU A 120 -6.38 -6.36 0.95
C LEU A 120 -5.95 -4.90 1.09
N LEU A 121 -6.52 -4.03 0.27
CA LEU A 121 -6.27 -2.59 0.31
C LEU A 121 -7.43 -1.91 1.03
N GLN A 122 -7.10 -1.08 2.01
CA GLN A 122 -8.06 -0.29 2.78
C GLN A 122 -7.88 1.18 2.46
N ARG A 123 -8.95 1.82 1.96
CA ARG A 123 -9.02 3.26 1.77
C ARG A 123 -9.10 3.94 3.14
N GLU A 124 -8.23 4.91 3.38
CA GLU A 124 -8.21 5.75 4.57
C GLU A 124 -8.31 7.21 4.16
N GLU A 125 -9.31 7.90 4.67
CA GLU A 125 -9.42 9.36 4.51
C GLU A 125 -8.40 10.06 5.41
N TYR A 126 -7.79 11.12 4.89
CA TYR A 126 -6.89 11.99 5.64
C TYR A 126 -7.16 13.45 5.31
N GLN A 127 -6.90 14.32 6.29
CA GLN A 127 -6.94 15.77 6.06
C GLN A 127 -5.61 16.22 5.46
N LYS A 128 -5.67 16.89 4.32
CA LYS A 128 -4.52 17.57 3.72
C LYS A 128 -4.22 18.87 4.46
N ASP A 129 -3.00 19.39 4.31
CA ASP A 129 -2.58 20.64 4.95
C ASP A 129 -3.44 21.86 4.56
N ASN A 130 -4.00 21.85 3.36
CA ASN A 130 -4.90 22.91 2.87
C ASN A 130 -6.33 22.80 3.44
N GLY A 131 -6.60 21.81 4.29
CA GLY A 131 -7.91 21.58 4.91
C GLY A 131 -8.83 20.62 4.13
N ASP A 132 -8.51 20.28 2.88
CA ASP A 132 -9.30 19.34 2.07
C ASP A 132 -9.15 17.90 2.57
N VAL A 133 -10.15 17.06 2.30
CA VAL A 133 -10.07 15.63 2.55
C VAL A 133 -9.49 14.93 1.32
N GLY A 134 -8.38 14.23 1.52
CA GLY A 134 -7.85 13.25 0.57
C GLY A 134 -8.13 11.83 1.06
N TYR A 135 -7.73 10.85 0.25
CA TYR A 135 -7.64 9.46 0.70
C TYR A 135 -6.32 8.85 0.27
N LYS A 136 -5.91 7.81 0.98
CA LYS A 136 -4.79 6.95 0.62
C LYS A 136 -5.17 5.49 0.83
N PHE A 137 -4.30 4.59 0.38
CA PHE A 137 -4.45 3.16 0.62
C PHE A 137 -3.44 2.66 1.64
N ASN A 138 -3.92 1.84 2.55
CA ASN A 138 -3.10 1.02 3.42
C ASN A 138 -3.16 -0.43 2.97
N ILE A 139 -2.03 -1.15 3.10
CA ILE A 139 -2.03 -2.60 3.02
C ILE A 139 -2.66 -3.12 4.31
N TYR A 140 -3.92 -3.52 4.25
CA TYR A 140 -4.66 -4.05 5.40
C TYR A 140 -4.15 -5.45 5.76
N ALA A 141 -3.99 -6.31 4.75
CA ALA A 141 -3.34 -7.61 4.90
C ALA A 141 -2.93 -8.23 3.56
N PRO A 142 -1.77 -8.92 3.49
CA PRO A 142 -1.36 -9.69 2.33
C PRO A 142 -1.86 -11.15 2.39
N PHE A 143 -1.99 -11.78 1.23
CA PHE A 143 -2.26 -13.20 1.06
C PHE A 143 -1.53 -13.77 -0.16
N HIS A 144 -1.34 -15.09 -0.20
CA HIS A 144 -0.75 -15.77 -1.35
C HIS A 144 -1.72 -15.76 -2.53
N ALA A 145 -1.30 -15.23 -3.69
CA ALA A 145 -2.17 -15.00 -4.83
C ALA A 145 -2.95 -16.26 -5.28
N ASP A 146 -2.27 -17.41 -5.38
CA ASP A 146 -2.89 -18.61 -5.97
C ASP A 146 -3.75 -19.41 -4.99
N THR A 147 -3.48 -19.30 -3.69
CA THR A 147 -4.11 -20.18 -2.67
C THR A 147 -4.98 -19.42 -1.69
N GLU A 148 -4.94 -18.09 -1.73
CA GLU A 148 -5.64 -17.20 -0.81
C GLU A 148 -5.25 -17.34 0.67
N LEU A 149 -4.24 -18.16 0.96
CA LEU A 149 -3.72 -18.39 2.31
C LEU A 149 -2.98 -17.15 2.80
N MET A 150 -3.25 -16.74 4.04
CA MET A 150 -2.50 -15.69 4.69
C MET A 150 -1.21 -16.22 5.32
N ALA A 151 -0.29 -15.32 5.70
CA ALA A 151 1.04 -15.69 6.19
C ALA A 151 1.03 -16.74 7.33
N SER A 152 0.13 -16.63 8.32
CA SER A 152 0.02 -17.61 9.41
C SER A 152 -0.37 -19.00 8.90
N GLU A 153 -1.32 -19.07 7.97
CA GLU A 153 -1.79 -20.33 7.39
C GLU A 153 -0.72 -20.99 6.52
N LEU A 154 0.04 -20.20 5.78
CA LEU A 154 1.19 -20.66 5.00
C LEU A 154 2.29 -21.26 5.88
N ILE A 155 2.58 -20.60 7.01
CA ILE A 155 3.60 -21.05 7.97
C ILE A 155 3.16 -22.33 8.67
N GLU A 156 1.87 -22.43 9.01
CA GLU A 156 1.27 -23.61 9.65
C GLU A 156 1.02 -24.77 8.66
N GLY A 157 1.26 -24.58 7.36
CA GLY A 157 1.06 -25.61 6.34
C GLY A 157 -0.41 -25.94 6.07
N LYS A 158 -1.32 -25.00 6.31
CA LYS A 158 -2.74 -25.16 6.03
C LYS A 158 -3.01 -25.15 4.52
N THR A 159 -4.10 -25.79 4.12
CA THR A 159 -4.54 -25.90 2.72
C THR A 159 -5.82 -25.14 2.43
N GLU A 160 -6.52 -24.63 3.44
CA GLU A 160 -7.79 -23.90 3.31
C GLU A 160 -7.66 -22.44 3.80
N PRO A 161 -8.10 -21.45 3.02
CA PRO A 161 -7.95 -20.02 3.33
C PRO A 161 -9.08 -19.51 4.24
N GLN A 162 -9.00 -19.80 5.53
CA GLN A 162 -10.02 -19.39 6.51
C GLN A 162 -9.76 -17.98 7.06
N ALA A 163 -8.50 -17.57 7.14
CA ALA A 163 -8.11 -16.26 7.66
C ALA A 163 -8.52 -15.11 6.73
N LEU A 164 -8.40 -15.32 5.40
CA LEU A 164 -8.75 -14.29 4.42
C LEU A 164 -10.22 -13.91 4.49
N ALA A 165 -11.13 -14.89 4.59
CA ALA A 165 -12.56 -14.63 4.72
C ALA A 165 -12.90 -13.77 5.95
N LYS A 166 -12.22 -14.03 7.08
CA LYS A 166 -12.38 -13.22 8.31
C LYS A 166 -11.83 -11.80 8.13
N ALA A 167 -10.68 -11.66 7.49
CA ALA A 167 -10.08 -10.36 7.20
C ALA A 167 -10.97 -9.52 6.27
N LEU A 168 -11.57 -10.14 5.24
CA LEU A 168 -12.53 -9.50 4.34
C LEU A 168 -13.79 -9.02 5.05
N ALA A 169 -14.34 -9.82 5.97
CA ALA A 169 -15.52 -9.43 6.74
C ALA A 169 -15.28 -8.19 7.63
N GLY A 170 -14.03 -7.96 8.04
CA GLY A 170 -13.61 -6.77 8.79
C GLY A 170 -13.09 -5.62 7.92
N LEU A 171 -13.01 -5.82 6.60
CA LEU A 171 -12.45 -4.83 5.68
C LEU A 171 -13.51 -3.80 5.31
N ALA A 172 -13.28 -2.56 5.71
CA ALA A 172 -14.11 -1.42 5.36
C ALA A 172 -13.23 -0.17 5.22
N ASP A 173 -13.74 0.86 4.57
CA ASP A 173 -13.09 2.17 4.56
C ASP A 173 -12.81 2.63 5.99
N LYS A 174 -11.61 3.18 6.19
CA LYS A 174 -11.21 3.76 7.46
C LYS A 174 -11.59 5.25 7.43
N PRO A 175 -12.58 5.69 8.22
CA PRO A 175 -12.98 7.08 8.26
C PRO A 175 -11.86 7.94 8.81
N MET A 176 -11.83 9.21 8.42
CA MET A 176 -10.85 10.16 8.95
C MET A 176 -10.92 10.19 10.48
N GLN A 177 -9.79 9.93 11.14
CA GLN A 177 -9.70 10.10 12.59
C GLN A 177 -9.77 11.60 12.91
N THR A 178 -10.93 12.09 13.35
CA THR A 178 -11.02 13.41 13.96
C THR A 178 -10.05 13.46 15.14
N ARG A 179 -8.98 14.26 15.05
CA ARG A 179 -8.06 14.51 16.17
C ARG A 179 -8.86 15.11 17.33
N LYS A 180 -9.38 14.28 18.24
CA LYS A 180 -9.88 14.76 19.52
C LYS A 180 -8.66 15.23 20.31
N ARG A 181 -8.52 16.54 20.51
CA ARG A 181 -7.61 17.13 21.51
C ARG A 181 -7.97 16.54 22.86
N THR A 182 -7.30 15.47 23.26
CA THR A 182 -7.44 14.89 24.60
C THR A 182 -6.05 14.75 25.17
N SER A 183 -5.77 15.52 26.21
CA SER A 183 -4.53 15.52 26.97
C SER A 183 -4.41 14.23 27.77
N GLN A 184 -3.71 13.22 27.24
CA GLN A 184 -3.18 12.05 27.95
C GLN A 184 -2.01 11.45 27.16
N PRO A 185 -1.00 10.85 27.83
CA PRO A 185 0.27 10.50 27.20
C PRO A 185 0.09 9.40 26.14
N ALA A 186 0.57 9.71 24.93
CA ALA A 186 0.26 9.00 23.71
C ALA A 186 0.99 7.64 23.59
N ARG A 187 0.25 6.58 23.29
CA ARG A 187 0.76 5.51 22.41
C ARG A 187 0.55 6.01 20.98
N GLN A 188 1.64 6.53 20.40
CA GLN A 188 1.63 7.28 19.15
C GLN A 188 1.72 6.31 17.97
N SER A 189 0.59 6.09 17.28
CA SER A 189 0.61 5.68 15.88
C SER A 189 0.46 6.95 15.03
N GLU A 190 1.58 7.60 14.74
CA GLU A 190 1.63 8.75 13.84
C GLU A 190 1.92 8.26 12.42
N ASN A 191 1.03 8.59 11.50
CA ASN A 191 1.11 8.22 10.10
C ASN A 191 1.89 9.34 9.36
N PRO A 192 3.13 9.11 8.87
CA PRO A 192 4.00 10.14 8.30
C PRO A 192 3.61 10.69 6.92
N ALA A 193 2.41 10.36 6.43
CA ALA A 193 1.96 10.72 5.08
C ALA A 193 1.69 12.23 4.88
N ASP A 194 1.72 13.03 5.96
CA ASP A 194 1.49 14.48 5.91
C ASP A 194 2.67 15.24 5.25
N ASP A 195 3.85 14.62 5.12
CA ASP A 195 5.08 15.34 4.78
C ASP A 195 5.55 15.26 3.32
N VAL A 196 4.82 14.55 2.44
CA VAL A 196 5.22 14.30 1.03
C VAL A 196 4.64 15.33 0.05
N TRP A 197 3.75 16.23 0.49
CA TRP A 197 3.08 17.21 -0.40
C TRP A 197 3.37 18.69 -0.07
N GLY A 198 4.55 18.98 0.49
CA GLY A 198 5.02 20.36 0.69
C GLY A 198 6.22 20.69 -0.21
N GLU A 199 5.93 21.46 -1.26
CA GLU A 199 6.84 22.18 -2.19
C GLU A 199 7.83 21.34 -3.02
#